data_AF-E4X629-F1
#
_entry.id   AF-E4X629-F1
#
_cell.length_a   1.000
_cell.length_b   1.000
_cell.length_c   1.000
_cell.angle_alpha   90.00
_cell.angle_beta   90.00
_cell.angle_gamma   90.00
#
_symmetry.space_group_name_H-M   'P 1'
#
loop_
_entity.id
_entity.type
_entity.pdbx_description
1 polymer ?
#
loop_
_entity_poly.entity_id
_entity_poly.type
_entity_poly.pdbx_seq_one_letter_code
_entity_poly.pdbx_strand_id
1 'polypeptide(L)'
;MQKIRLGSGFPSLKFAKKTTRSVPVKVTTTDGFGNAFISKSTIDSSETSSSLTLSSKKLRDMVSLGKCEKKTAFMIPEFESFEIDVEVDGEKQRLQVESGVGDTIVKEEWRGEYVCNVFYPSTGGPFKVIIHTNGGVSLMQDARSQMLANLGYLVVEVGYNLPQYGQELIFLRQEMHLEYFEAIIRRALKHEKAYGEEVCFIGHSKGADLALFTSVACPELVALTICSSVCSEAVMKFGDIKLLLDWSWNTTEKDRLKEAAVYRHVWSRIQQMLTDHF
;
A
#
# COMPACT_ATOMS: atom_id res chain seq x y z
N MET A 1 -18.13 13.72 -9.95
CA MET A 1 -17.13 12.72 -9.53
C MET A 1 -16.46 13.24 -8.28
N GLN A 2 -16.48 12.46 -7.20
CA GLN A 2 -15.84 12.86 -5.93
C GLN A 2 -14.42 12.31 -5.88
N LYS A 3 -13.45 13.16 -5.53
CA LYS A 3 -12.04 12.77 -5.41
C LYS A 3 -11.70 12.49 -3.96
N ILE A 4 -10.94 11.43 -3.72
CA ILE A 4 -10.38 11.10 -2.40
C ILE A 4 -8.91 10.75 -2.53
N ARG A 5 -8.12 11.03 -1.49
CA ARG A 5 -6.70 10.70 -1.46
C ARG A 5 -6.53 9.26 -1.01
N LEU A 6 -5.56 8.56 -1.59
CA LEU A 6 -5.19 7.24 -1.09
C LEU A 6 -4.76 7.37 0.39
N GLY A 7 -5.38 6.57 1.25
CA GLY A 7 -5.12 6.60 2.70
C GLY A 7 -6.02 7.54 3.51
N SER A 8 -6.79 8.46 2.90
CA SER A 8 -7.63 9.43 3.65
C SER A 8 -8.95 8.85 4.19
N GLY A 9 -9.19 7.55 4.03
CA GLY A 9 -10.45 6.90 4.35
C GLY A 9 -11.55 7.13 3.31
N PHE A 10 -12.55 6.24 3.32
CA PHE A 10 -13.68 6.33 2.39
C PHE A 10 -14.78 7.26 2.93
N PRO A 11 -15.43 8.05 2.06
CA PRO A 11 -16.59 8.84 2.44
C PRO A 11 -17.83 7.94 2.61
N SER A 12 -18.83 8.45 3.32
CA SER A 12 -20.16 7.86 3.27
C SER A 12 -20.90 8.43 2.06
N LEU A 13 -21.60 7.57 1.31
CA LEU A 13 -22.32 7.96 0.10
C LEU A 13 -23.82 8.01 0.38
N LYS A 14 -24.45 9.13 0.03
CA LYS A 14 -25.90 9.32 0.17
C LYS A 14 -26.58 9.19 -1.17
N PHE A 15 -27.68 8.46 -1.21
CA PHE A 15 -28.51 8.24 -2.38
C PHE A 15 -29.90 8.81 -2.11
N ALA A 16 -30.48 9.50 -3.10
CA ALA A 16 -31.71 10.29 -2.91
C ALA A 16 -32.96 9.43 -2.65
N LYS A 17 -32.86 8.11 -2.85
CA LYS A 17 -33.97 7.18 -2.76
C LYS A 17 -34.30 6.81 -1.31
N LYS A 18 -35.60 6.88 -0.97
CA LYS A 18 -36.17 6.32 0.26
C LYS A 18 -36.83 4.99 -0.05
N THR A 19 -36.63 4.01 0.82
CA THR A 19 -37.25 2.69 0.75
C THR A 19 -37.34 2.15 2.16
N THR A 20 -38.10 1.07 2.34
CA THR A 20 -38.22 0.32 3.61
C THR A 20 -37.66 -1.10 3.46
N ARG A 21 -37.07 -1.41 2.30
CA ARG A 21 -36.52 -2.72 1.97
C ARG A 21 -34.99 -2.65 1.88
N SER A 22 -34.35 -3.80 2.04
CA SER A 22 -32.93 -3.97 1.73
C SER A 22 -32.71 -3.73 0.24
N VAL A 23 -31.72 -2.91 -0.11
CA VAL A 23 -31.44 -2.51 -1.49
C VAL A 23 -30.12 -3.09 -1.97
N PRO A 24 -30.06 -3.67 -3.18
CA PRO A 24 -28.81 -4.16 -3.74
C PRO A 24 -27.83 -3.00 -3.98
N VAL A 25 -26.59 -3.21 -3.55
CA VAL A 25 -25.44 -2.36 -3.86
C VAL A 25 -24.38 -3.17 -4.59
N LYS A 26 -23.82 -2.59 -5.65
CA LYS A 26 -22.67 -3.11 -6.38
C LYS A 26 -21.55 -2.09 -6.32
N VAL A 27 -20.37 -2.54 -5.90
CA VAL A 27 -19.14 -1.74 -5.95
C VAL A 27 -18.22 -2.39 -6.96
N THR A 28 -17.68 -1.59 -7.88
CA THR A 28 -16.71 -2.01 -8.89
C THR A 28 -15.48 -1.13 -8.76
N THR A 29 -14.33 -1.74 -8.50
CA THR A 29 -13.04 -1.07 -8.50
C THR A 29 -12.25 -1.53 -9.71
N THR A 30 -11.65 -0.61 -10.45
CA THR A 30 -10.84 -0.95 -11.64
C THR A 30 -9.37 -0.73 -11.32
N ASP A 31 -8.52 -1.73 -11.58
CA ASP A 31 -7.08 -1.65 -11.33
C ASP A 31 -6.33 -0.92 -12.47
N GLY A 32 -5.00 -0.75 -12.34
CA GLY A 32 -4.17 -0.07 -13.34
C GLY A 32 -4.04 -0.80 -14.67
N PHE A 33 -4.50 -2.05 -14.75
CA PHE A 33 -4.53 -2.86 -15.97
C PHE A 33 -5.95 -2.99 -16.55
N GLY A 34 -6.93 -2.26 -16.02
CA GLY A 34 -8.31 -2.31 -16.47
C GLY A 34 -9.09 -3.53 -16.00
N ASN A 35 -8.58 -4.31 -15.05
CA ASN A 35 -9.33 -5.42 -14.46
C ASN A 35 -10.36 -4.89 -13.46
N ALA A 36 -11.61 -5.33 -13.61
CA ALA A 36 -12.70 -4.97 -12.71
C ALA A 36 -12.78 -5.94 -11.52
N PHE A 37 -12.84 -5.39 -10.31
CA PHE A 37 -13.04 -6.09 -9.06
C PHE A 37 -14.41 -5.72 -8.50
N ILE A 38 -15.32 -6.69 -8.47
CA ILE A 38 -16.72 -6.45 -8.17
C ILE A 38 -17.07 -7.08 -6.83
N SER A 39 -17.76 -6.33 -5.97
CA SER A 39 -18.46 -6.85 -4.81
C SER A 39 -19.93 -6.46 -4.85
N LYS A 40 -20.79 -7.33 -4.33
CA LYS A 40 -22.23 -7.13 -4.24
C LYS A 40 -22.65 -7.32 -2.79
N SER A 41 -23.53 -6.46 -2.31
CA SER A 41 -24.11 -6.57 -0.98
C SER A 41 -25.49 -5.93 -0.98
N THR A 42 -26.04 -5.71 0.20
CA THR A 42 -27.23 -4.88 0.38
C THR A 42 -26.98 -3.79 1.41
N ILE A 43 -27.79 -2.74 1.32
CA ILE A 43 -27.90 -1.69 2.33
C ILE A 43 -29.34 -1.63 2.83
N ASP A 44 -29.49 -1.60 4.14
CA ASP A 44 -30.80 -1.44 4.77
C ASP A 44 -31.09 0.05 4.94
N SER A 45 -32.34 0.40 4.69
CA SER A 45 -32.86 1.74 4.94
C SER A 45 -33.39 1.80 6.37
N SER A 46 -32.96 2.79 7.16
CA SER A 46 -33.64 3.08 8.42
C SER A 46 -34.99 3.75 8.11
N GLU A 47 -36.08 3.31 8.74
CA GLU A 47 -37.43 3.85 8.50
C GLU A 47 -37.54 5.38 8.68
N THR A 48 -36.62 5.96 9.45
CA THR A 48 -36.56 7.39 9.80
C THR A 48 -35.68 8.24 8.87
N SER A 49 -34.87 7.67 7.98
CA SER A 49 -34.00 8.48 7.10
C SER A 49 -34.70 8.85 5.79
N SER A 50 -34.48 10.09 5.34
CA SER A 50 -34.93 10.59 4.03
C SER A 50 -34.06 10.12 2.87
N SER A 51 -32.95 9.41 3.14
CA SER A 51 -31.97 8.96 2.14
C SER A 51 -31.34 7.63 2.53
N LEU A 52 -31.02 6.81 1.54
CA LEU A 52 -30.14 5.64 1.71
C LEU A 52 -28.69 6.10 1.87
N THR A 53 -27.97 5.52 2.83
CA THR A 53 -26.56 5.85 3.07
C THR A 53 -25.72 4.58 3.03
N LEU A 54 -24.76 4.51 2.11
CA LEU A 54 -23.68 3.54 2.16
C LEU A 54 -22.59 4.09 3.09
N SER A 55 -22.46 3.49 4.27
CA SER A 55 -21.46 3.93 5.25
C SER A 55 -20.03 3.75 4.75
N SER A 56 -19.13 4.62 5.19
CA SER A 56 -17.69 4.53 4.92
C SER A 56 -17.11 3.14 5.22
N LYS A 57 -17.54 2.52 6.32
CA LYS A 57 -17.13 1.17 6.71
C LYS A 57 -17.59 0.14 5.68
N LYS A 58 -18.87 0.16 5.31
CA LYS A 58 -19.43 -0.79 4.34
C LYS A 58 -18.79 -0.64 2.96
N LEU A 59 -18.58 0.60 2.48
CA LEU A 59 -17.90 0.87 1.23
C LEU A 59 -16.48 0.30 1.23
N ARG A 60 -15.70 0.59 2.29
CA ARG A 60 -14.35 0.02 2.45
C ARG A 60 -14.36 -1.50 2.41
N ASP A 61 -15.22 -2.12 3.21
CA ASP A 61 -15.30 -3.58 3.31
C ASP A 61 -15.68 -4.18 1.94
N MET A 62 -16.58 -3.54 1.19
CA MET A 62 -16.93 -3.93 -0.17
C MET A 62 -15.77 -3.77 -1.16
N VAL A 63 -14.99 -2.68 -1.10
CA VAL A 63 -13.79 -2.52 -1.94
C VAL A 63 -12.77 -3.63 -1.66
N SER A 64 -12.53 -3.96 -0.37
CA SER A 64 -11.60 -5.02 0.03
C SER A 64 -12.05 -6.43 -0.36
N LEU A 65 -13.35 -6.64 -0.54
CA LEU A 65 -13.93 -7.94 -0.90
C LEU A 65 -14.19 -8.10 -2.40
N GLY A 66 -13.83 -7.09 -3.22
CA GLY A 66 -13.97 -7.14 -4.66
C GLY A 66 -13.30 -8.38 -5.26
N LYS A 67 -14.01 -9.07 -6.17
CA LYS A 67 -13.48 -10.21 -6.91
C LYS A 67 -13.35 -9.85 -8.38
N CYS A 68 -12.20 -10.19 -8.96
CA CYS A 68 -12.03 -10.17 -10.40
C CYS A 68 -12.46 -11.53 -10.99
N GLU A 69 -13.04 -11.50 -12.18
CA GLU A 69 -13.33 -12.72 -12.96
C GLU A 69 -12.04 -13.48 -13.28
N LYS A 70 -10.98 -12.74 -13.61
CA LYS A 70 -9.64 -13.30 -13.73
C LYS A 70 -9.08 -13.58 -12.34
N LYS A 71 -8.38 -14.69 -12.18
CA LYS A 71 -7.60 -14.98 -10.96
C LYS A 71 -6.35 -14.10 -10.90
N THR A 72 -6.54 -12.82 -10.59
CA THR A 72 -5.47 -11.82 -10.52
C THR A 72 -5.57 -11.01 -9.22
N ALA A 73 -4.43 -10.53 -8.74
CA ALA A 73 -4.37 -9.53 -7.68
C ALA A 73 -4.78 -8.16 -8.22
N PHE A 74 -5.23 -7.28 -7.31
CA PHE A 74 -5.47 -5.88 -7.63
C PHE A 74 -4.14 -5.14 -7.73
N MET A 75 -3.81 -4.61 -8.90
CA MET A 75 -2.50 -4.06 -9.19
C MET A 75 -2.59 -2.64 -9.73
N ILE A 76 -1.80 -1.74 -9.15
CA ILE A 76 -1.68 -0.37 -9.64
C ILE A 76 -0.19 -0.01 -9.70
N PRO A 77 0.49 -0.34 -10.82
CA PRO A 77 1.89 0.03 -10.99
C PRO A 77 2.00 1.54 -11.13
N GLU A 78 3.03 2.14 -10.53
CA GLU A 78 3.30 3.58 -10.57
C GLU A 78 2.04 4.43 -10.38
N PHE A 79 1.46 4.32 -9.19
CA PHE A 79 0.09 4.74 -8.92
C PHE A 79 -0.15 6.23 -9.16
N GLU A 80 -1.12 6.55 -10.03
CA GLU A 80 -1.63 7.90 -10.19
C GLU A 80 -3.06 8.02 -9.63
N SER A 81 -3.98 7.23 -10.18
CA SER A 81 -5.35 7.16 -9.71
C SER A 81 -6.04 5.85 -10.09
N PHE A 82 -7.12 5.52 -9.39
CA PHE A 82 -8.04 4.45 -9.78
C PHE A 82 -9.48 4.85 -9.48
N GLU A 83 -10.42 4.23 -10.18
CA GLU A 83 -11.84 4.54 -10.05
C GLU A 83 -12.59 3.49 -9.23
N ILE A 84 -13.57 3.96 -8.46
CA ILE A 84 -14.57 3.13 -7.79
C ILE A 84 -15.96 3.58 -8.25
N ASP A 85 -16.65 2.68 -8.93
CA ASP A 85 -18.05 2.84 -9.30
C ASP A 85 -18.95 2.18 -8.25
N VAL A 86 -19.89 2.94 -7.73
CA VAL A 86 -20.89 2.48 -6.77
C VAL A 86 -22.27 2.61 -7.41
N GLU A 87 -22.99 1.50 -7.49
CA GLU A 87 -24.35 1.43 -8.01
C GLU A 87 -25.30 0.94 -6.91
N VAL A 88 -26.34 1.73 -6.64
CA VAL A 88 -27.40 1.42 -5.67
C VAL A 88 -28.74 1.57 -6.39
N ASP A 89 -29.43 0.46 -6.63
CA ASP A 89 -30.75 0.45 -7.29
C ASP A 89 -30.83 1.26 -8.60
N GLY A 90 -29.77 1.16 -9.41
CA GLY A 90 -29.62 1.90 -10.68
C GLY A 90 -29.08 3.32 -10.55
N GLU A 91 -29.03 3.91 -9.36
CA GLU A 91 -28.32 5.19 -9.13
C GLU A 91 -26.82 4.93 -9.05
N LYS A 92 -26.02 5.68 -9.83
CA LYS A 92 -24.57 5.51 -9.92
C LYS A 92 -23.83 6.71 -9.35
N GLN A 93 -22.83 6.43 -8.53
CA GLN A 93 -21.86 7.42 -8.05
C GLN A 93 -20.44 6.91 -8.35
N ARG A 94 -19.55 7.83 -8.68
CA ARG A 94 -18.15 7.54 -9.00
C ARG A 94 -17.21 8.28 -8.07
N LEU A 95 -16.30 7.53 -7.48
CA LEU A 95 -15.15 8.03 -6.72
C LEU A 95 -13.87 7.85 -7.53
N GLN A 96 -13.00 8.84 -7.49
CA GLN A 96 -11.64 8.74 -7.97
C GLN A 96 -10.70 8.75 -6.77
N VAL A 97 -9.90 7.70 -6.62
CA VAL A 97 -8.84 7.62 -5.61
C VAL A 97 -7.56 8.07 -6.27
N GLU A 98 -6.92 9.11 -5.73
CA GLU A 98 -5.73 9.74 -6.32
C GLU A 98 -4.53 9.67 -5.38
N SER A 99 -3.33 9.66 -5.97
CA SER A 99 -2.04 9.66 -5.29
C SER A 99 -1.72 10.95 -4.54
N GLY A 100 -2.11 12.09 -5.11
CA GLY A 100 -1.64 13.42 -4.68
C GLY A 100 -0.33 13.86 -5.32
N VAL A 101 0.25 13.06 -6.23
CA VAL A 101 1.42 13.45 -7.01
C VAL A 101 1.11 14.67 -7.87
N GLY A 102 1.99 15.67 -7.82
CA GLY A 102 1.81 16.95 -8.53
C GLY A 102 0.92 17.95 -7.80
N ASP A 103 0.41 17.59 -6.62
CA ASP A 103 -0.39 18.46 -5.75
C ASP A 103 0.19 18.50 -4.33
N THR A 104 -0.08 17.47 -3.52
CA THR A 104 0.35 17.38 -2.12
C THR A 104 1.71 16.73 -1.94
N ILE A 105 2.14 15.90 -2.90
CA ILE A 105 3.44 15.26 -2.92
C ILE A 105 4.11 15.45 -4.29
N VAL A 106 5.44 15.50 -4.28
CA VAL A 106 6.29 15.50 -5.47
C VAL A 106 6.75 14.06 -5.73
N LYS A 107 6.87 13.69 -7.01
CA LYS A 107 7.53 12.46 -7.47
C LYS A 107 8.80 12.85 -8.21
N GLU A 108 9.92 12.26 -7.83
CA GLU A 108 11.15 12.23 -8.62
C GLU A 108 11.48 10.79 -9.01
N GLU A 109 12.22 10.63 -10.10
CA GLU A 109 12.62 9.33 -10.61
C GLU A 109 14.14 9.23 -10.68
N TRP A 110 14.69 8.24 -9.99
CA TRP A 110 16.06 7.81 -10.21
C TRP A 110 16.02 6.66 -11.21
N ARG A 111 16.64 6.85 -12.37
CA ARG A 111 16.66 5.91 -13.51
C ARG A 111 18.07 5.85 -14.09
N GLY A 112 19.00 5.32 -13.31
CA GLY A 112 20.40 5.17 -13.70
C GLY A 112 21.01 3.98 -12.97
N GLU A 113 22.13 4.21 -12.29
CA GLU A 113 22.73 3.21 -11.39
C GLU A 113 21.74 2.64 -10.38
N TYR A 114 20.84 3.50 -9.88
CA TYR A 114 19.73 3.11 -9.01
C TYR A 114 18.40 3.37 -9.71
N VAL A 115 17.47 2.45 -9.51
CA VAL A 115 16.09 2.54 -10.00
C VAL A 115 15.18 2.79 -8.80
N CYS A 116 14.72 4.03 -8.61
CA CYS A 116 13.87 4.40 -7.48
C CYS A 116 12.80 5.42 -7.86
N ASN A 117 11.64 5.36 -7.19
CA ASN A 117 10.70 6.48 -7.16
C ASN A 117 10.85 7.19 -5.80
N VAL A 118 11.12 8.49 -5.83
CA VAL A 118 11.27 9.30 -4.62
C VAL A 118 10.05 10.18 -4.46
N PHE A 119 9.46 10.15 -3.28
CA PHE A 119 8.27 10.92 -2.95
C PHE A 119 8.50 11.76 -1.71
N TYR A 120 8.03 13.00 -1.71
CA TYR A 120 8.05 13.86 -0.52
C TYR A 120 6.95 14.91 -0.60
N PRO A 121 6.49 15.48 0.53
CA PRO A 121 5.51 16.56 0.53
C PRO A 121 5.94 17.75 -0.35
N SER A 122 5.00 18.31 -1.12
CA SER A 122 5.28 19.46 -2.00
C SER A 122 5.57 20.75 -1.24
N THR A 123 5.23 20.81 0.05
CA THR A 123 5.45 21.95 0.92
C THR A 123 6.13 21.53 2.22
N GLY A 124 6.96 22.41 2.78
CA GLY A 124 7.73 22.16 3.99
C GLY A 124 9.06 21.44 3.74
N GLY A 125 9.53 20.76 4.78
CA GLY A 125 10.80 20.03 4.80
C GLY A 125 11.94 20.80 5.50
N PRO A 126 13.11 20.16 5.67
CA PRO A 126 13.43 18.78 5.26
C PRO A 126 12.63 17.71 6.03
N PHE A 127 12.59 16.48 5.51
CA PHE A 127 11.80 15.35 6.03
C PHE A 127 12.68 14.17 6.45
N LYS A 128 12.20 13.36 7.40
CA LYS A 128 12.83 12.06 7.72
C LYS A 128 12.75 11.15 6.50
N VAL A 129 13.81 10.35 6.31
CA VAL A 129 13.93 9.45 5.17
C VAL A 129 13.41 8.05 5.52
N ILE A 130 12.56 7.53 4.64
CA ILE A 130 12.12 6.14 4.62
C ILE A 130 12.61 5.49 3.33
N ILE A 131 13.30 4.37 3.44
CA ILE A 131 13.53 3.47 2.31
C ILE A 131 12.41 2.43 2.32
N HIS A 132 11.73 2.27 1.19
CA HIS A 132 10.66 1.30 1.05
C HIS A 132 10.95 0.34 -0.10
N THR A 133 10.79 -0.96 0.15
CA THR A 133 11.01 -1.99 -0.86
C THR A 133 9.90 -3.03 -0.85
N ASN A 134 9.37 -3.32 -2.04
CA ASN A 134 8.38 -4.37 -2.26
C ASN A 134 9.02 -5.77 -2.31
N GLY A 135 8.19 -6.79 -2.57
CA GLY A 135 8.64 -8.17 -2.76
C GLY A 135 9.22 -8.42 -4.16
N GLY A 136 9.40 -9.70 -4.50
CA GLY A 136 9.99 -10.13 -5.78
C GLY A 136 9.07 -10.00 -7.01
N VAL A 137 8.09 -9.10 -7.00
CA VAL A 137 7.30 -8.79 -8.21
C VAL A 137 8.11 -7.93 -9.17
N SER A 138 7.87 -8.07 -10.47
CA SER A 138 8.61 -7.30 -11.50
C SER A 138 7.89 -6.03 -11.94
N LEU A 139 7.30 -5.33 -10.98
CA LEU A 139 6.55 -4.08 -11.17
C LEU A 139 6.87 -3.12 -10.03
N MET A 140 6.95 -1.83 -10.35
CA MET A 140 7.09 -0.79 -9.33
C MET A 140 5.72 -0.56 -8.67
N GLN A 141 5.61 -0.83 -7.37
CA GLN A 141 4.37 -0.73 -6.59
C GLN A 141 4.48 0.36 -5.52
N ASP A 142 4.39 1.61 -5.93
CA ASP A 142 4.73 2.78 -5.12
C ASP A 142 3.54 3.41 -4.36
N ALA A 143 2.33 2.86 -4.47
CA ALA A 143 1.14 3.37 -3.78
C ALA A 143 1.35 3.53 -2.25
N ARG A 144 2.08 2.59 -1.62
CA ARG A 144 2.42 2.67 -0.19
C ARG A 144 3.43 3.78 0.11
N SER A 145 4.42 3.97 -0.76
CA SER A 145 5.40 5.05 -0.64
C SER A 145 4.75 6.43 -0.76
N GLN A 146 3.79 6.57 -1.67
CA GLN A 146 3.01 7.79 -1.82
C GLN A 146 2.14 8.07 -0.58
N MET A 147 1.54 7.04 0.03
CA MET A 147 0.80 7.22 1.30
C MET A 147 1.71 7.72 2.43
N LEU A 148 2.92 7.15 2.55
CA LEU A 148 3.90 7.59 3.54
C LEU A 148 4.37 9.03 3.26
N ALA A 149 4.59 9.41 2.00
CA ALA A 149 4.93 10.78 1.65
C ALA A 149 3.82 11.78 2.03
N ASN A 150 2.55 11.40 1.83
CA ASN A 150 1.41 12.21 2.27
C ASN A 150 1.32 12.36 3.82
N LEU A 151 2.05 11.53 4.59
CA LEU A 151 2.17 11.66 6.05
C LEU A 151 3.35 12.55 6.48
N GLY A 152 4.13 13.13 5.55
CA GLY A 152 5.21 14.06 5.89
C GLY A 152 6.62 13.49 5.78
N TYR A 153 6.81 12.35 5.12
CA TYR A 153 8.12 11.70 4.99
C TYR A 153 8.71 11.85 3.58
N LEU A 154 10.04 11.83 3.49
CA LEU A 154 10.72 11.57 2.23
C LEU A 154 10.84 10.05 2.07
N VAL A 155 10.28 9.51 1.01
CA VAL A 155 10.19 8.06 0.80
C VAL A 155 10.86 7.68 -0.50
N VAL A 156 11.85 6.78 -0.44
CA VAL A 156 12.52 6.22 -1.60
C VAL A 156 11.99 4.80 -1.81
N GLU A 157 11.11 4.62 -2.79
CA GLU A 157 10.69 3.31 -3.28
C GLU A 157 11.82 2.71 -4.12
N VAL A 158 12.36 1.58 -3.69
CA VAL A 158 13.49 0.92 -4.34
C VAL A 158 13.02 -0.16 -5.29
N GLY A 159 13.34 0.02 -6.57
CA GLY A 159 13.29 -1.03 -7.58
C GLY A 159 14.55 -1.89 -7.52
N TYR A 160 14.39 -3.19 -7.44
CA TYR A 160 15.50 -4.15 -7.49
C TYR A 160 15.20 -5.39 -8.33
N ASN A 161 14.05 -5.44 -9.01
CA ASN A 161 13.59 -6.57 -9.83
C ASN A 161 12.79 -6.06 -11.04
N LEU A 162 13.27 -5.03 -11.73
CA LEU A 162 12.54 -4.33 -12.79
C LEU A 162 13.26 -4.42 -14.15
N PRO A 163 13.04 -5.49 -14.94
CA PRO A 163 13.66 -5.65 -16.27
C PRO A 163 13.41 -4.51 -17.24
N GLN A 164 12.25 -3.85 -17.13
CA GLN A 164 11.92 -2.66 -17.92
C GLN A 164 12.90 -1.49 -17.70
N TYR A 165 13.65 -1.50 -16.59
CA TYR A 165 14.69 -0.52 -16.28
C TYR A 165 16.10 -1.14 -16.28
N GLY A 166 16.29 -2.27 -16.98
CA GLY A 166 17.60 -2.90 -17.16
C GLY A 166 18.09 -3.76 -15.98
N GLN A 167 17.24 -4.01 -14.99
CA GLN A 167 17.59 -4.89 -13.87
C GLN A 167 17.33 -6.36 -14.21
N GLU A 168 18.21 -7.26 -13.78
CA GLU A 168 17.96 -8.69 -13.92
C GLU A 168 16.75 -9.14 -13.09
N LEU A 169 16.02 -10.14 -13.59
CA LEU A 169 14.99 -10.81 -12.81
C LEU A 169 15.61 -11.49 -11.59
N ILE A 170 14.97 -11.34 -10.44
CA ILE A 170 15.49 -11.81 -9.16
C ILE A 170 15.80 -13.31 -9.14
N PHE A 171 15.04 -14.13 -9.86
CA PHE A 171 15.25 -15.58 -9.92
C PHE A 171 16.41 -16.00 -10.82
N LEU A 172 16.94 -15.08 -11.63
CA LEU A 172 18.14 -15.30 -12.44
C LEU A 172 19.41 -14.89 -11.70
N ARG A 173 19.28 -14.14 -10.60
CA ARG A 173 20.42 -13.66 -9.81
C ARG A 173 20.96 -14.78 -8.93
N GLN A 174 22.27 -14.94 -8.94
CA GLN A 174 22.94 -15.82 -7.97
C GLN A 174 23.03 -15.17 -6.59
N GLU A 175 23.25 -13.86 -6.55
CA GLU A 175 23.39 -13.08 -5.33
C GLU A 175 22.74 -11.70 -5.43
N MET A 176 22.40 -11.14 -4.28
CA MET A 176 21.86 -9.79 -4.14
C MET A 176 22.88 -8.95 -3.38
N HIS A 177 23.50 -8.00 -4.08
CA HIS A 177 24.48 -7.09 -3.49
C HIS A 177 23.79 -6.06 -2.58
N LEU A 178 24.08 -6.09 -1.28
CA LEU A 178 23.48 -5.17 -0.30
C LEU A 178 24.02 -3.75 -0.46
N GLU A 179 25.19 -3.59 -1.08
CA GLU A 179 25.82 -2.33 -1.45
C GLU A 179 24.90 -1.47 -2.34
N TYR A 180 24.02 -2.10 -3.14
CA TYR A 180 22.99 -1.40 -3.90
C TYR A 180 22.05 -0.61 -2.98
N PHE A 181 21.62 -1.22 -1.87
CA PHE A 181 20.73 -0.59 -0.90
C PHE A 181 21.47 0.41 -0.01
N GLU A 182 22.70 0.09 0.41
CA GLU A 182 23.54 1.03 1.15
C GLU A 182 23.77 2.33 0.36
N ALA A 183 24.13 2.22 -0.92
CA ALA A 183 24.38 3.38 -1.76
C ALA A 183 23.11 4.23 -1.97
N ILE A 184 21.95 3.58 -2.11
CA ILE A 184 20.64 4.25 -2.14
C ILE A 184 20.36 4.99 -0.83
N ILE A 185 20.60 4.36 0.34
CA ILE A 185 20.42 5.00 1.64
C ILE A 185 21.31 6.24 1.76
N ARG A 186 22.61 6.10 1.45
CA ARG A 186 23.56 7.22 1.50
C ARG A 186 23.19 8.34 0.53
N ARG A 187 22.64 8.01 -0.65
CA ARG A 187 22.13 9.02 -1.59
C ARG A 187 20.87 9.70 -1.06
N ALA A 188 19.94 8.96 -0.47
CA ALA A 188 18.71 9.49 0.10
C ALA A 188 18.97 10.45 1.27
N LEU A 189 19.91 10.10 2.16
CA LEU A 189 20.32 10.95 3.28
C LEU A 189 20.99 12.27 2.83
N LYS A 190 21.57 12.30 1.63
CA LYS A 190 22.15 13.51 1.01
C LYS A 190 21.15 14.34 0.20
N HIS A 191 19.91 13.89 0.08
CA HIS A 191 18.88 14.59 -0.67
C HIS A 191 18.56 15.95 -0.03
N GLU A 192 18.34 17.00 -0.81
CA GLU A 192 18.11 18.36 -0.26
C GLU A 192 16.86 18.48 0.64
N LYS A 193 15.90 17.57 0.42
CA LYS A 193 14.68 17.45 1.23
C LYS A 193 14.81 16.46 2.40
N ALA A 194 15.98 15.89 2.65
CA ALA A 194 16.22 14.95 3.75
C ALA A 194 16.83 15.65 4.99
N TYR A 195 16.57 15.11 6.18
CA TYR A 195 17.36 15.40 7.37
C TYR A 195 17.62 14.14 8.20
N GLY A 196 18.64 14.21 9.06
CA GLY A 196 19.10 13.10 9.89
C GLY A 196 20.25 12.32 9.24
N GLU A 197 20.81 11.38 9.99
CA GLU A 197 21.95 10.55 9.57
C GLU A 197 21.55 9.10 9.29
N GLU A 198 20.31 8.73 9.64
CA GLU A 198 19.78 7.37 9.57
C GLU A 198 18.39 7.36 8.93
N VAL A 199 18.00 6.21 8.38
CA VAL A 199 16.70 5.99 7.75
C VAL A 199 15.85 5.01 8.54
N CYS A 200 14.54 5.04 8.30
CA CYS A 200 13.69 3.87 8.51
C CYS A 200 13.67 3.02 7.24
N PHE A 201 13.89 1.71 7.35
CA PHE A 201 13.81 0.78 6.22
C PHE A 201 12.59 -0.13 6.35
N ILE A 202 11.61 0.05 5.46
CA ILE A 202 10.40 -0.75 5.37
C ILE A 202 10.51 -1.76 4.22
N GLY A 203 10.39 -3.05 4.53
CA GLY A 203 10.44 -4.13 3.55
C GLY A 203 9.23 -5.05 3.59
N HIS A 204 8.74 -5.46 2.41
CA HIS A 204 7.65 -6.42 2.26
C HIS A 204 8.11 -7.69 1.52
N SER A 205 7.72 -8.88 1.98
CA SER A 205 8.09 -10.16 1.37
C SER A 205 9.61 -10.28 1.21
N LYS A 206 10.13 -10.54 0.01
CA LYS A 206 11.58 -10.56 -0.24
C LYS A 206 12.27 -9.23 0.09
N GLY A 207 11.55 -8.12 -0.03
CA GLY A 207 12.00 -6.82 0.43
C GLY A 207 12.22 -6.75 1.94
N ALA A 208 11.50 -7.55 2.74
CA ALA A 208 11.71 -7.64 4.18
C ALA A 208 13.06 -8.29 4.51
N ASP A 209 13.45 -9.34 3.78
CA ASP A 209 14.79 -9.93 3.92
C ASP A 209 15.87 -8.88 3.61
N LEU A 210 15.71 -8.15 2.50
CA LEU A 210 16.66 -7.12 2.08
C LEU A 210 16.77 -6.00 3.12
N ALA A 211 15.64 -5.50 3.62
CA ALA A 211 15.62 -4.49 4.67
C ALA A 211 16.33 -4.97 5.94
N LEU A 212 16.06 -6.21 6.37
CA LEU A 212 16.70 -6.81 7.53
C LEU A 212 18.22 -6.95 7.33
N PHE A 213 18.66 -7.57 6.24
CA PHE A 213 20.08 -7.79 5.99
C PHE A 213 20.85 -6.50 5.79
N THR A 214 20.29 -5.51 5.07
CA THR A 214 20.91 -4.18 4.97
C THR A 214 21.02 -3.50 6.33
N SER A 215 20.01 -3.61 7.20
CA SER A 215 20.08 -3.02 8.54
C SER A 215 21.14 -3.67 9.44
N VAL A 216 21.42 -4.96 9.25
CA VAL A 216 22.50 -5.66 9.97
C VAL A 216 23.87 -5.30 9.39
N ALA A 217 23.97 -5.14 8.06
CA ALA A 217 25.22 -4.81 7.38
C ALA A 217 25.65 -3.34 7.57
N CYS A 218 24.67 -2.43 7.67
CA CYS A 218 24.89 -0.99 7.81
C CYS A 218 24.10 -0.43 9.01
N PRO A 219 24.36 -0.90 10.24
CA PRO A 219 23.59 -0.50 11.43
C PRO A 219 23.71 1.00 11.74
N GLU A 220 24.76 1.66 11.26
CA GLU A 220 24.96 3.10 11.40
C GLU A 220 24.08 3.95 10.46
N LEU A 221 23.40 3.32 9.50
CA LEU A 221 22.54 4.00 8.53
C LEU A 221 21.06 3.72 8.73
N VAL A 222 20.70 2.70 9.51
CA VAL A 222 19.31 2.23 9.65
C VAL A 222 18.91 2.21 11.11
N ALA A 223 18.17 3.23 11.53
CA ALA A 223 17.69 3.36 12.91
C ALA A 223 16.49 2.45 13.22
N LEU A 224 15.69 2.09 12.21
CA LEU A 224 14.54 1.20 12.38
C LEU A 224 14.24 0.40 11.13
N THR A 225 14.05 -0.90 11.32
CA THR A 225 13.61 -1.81 10.26
C THR A 225 12.19 -2.30 10.53
N ILE A 226 11.31 -2.16 9.55
CA ILE A 226 9.94 -2.68 9.59
C ILE A 226 9.80 -3.76 8.52
N CYS A 227 9.64 -5.01 8.97
CA CYS A 227 9.56 -6.17 8.10
C CYS A 227 8.15 -6.75 8.08
N SER A 228 7.55 -6.81 6.90
CA SER A 228 6.33 -7.59 6.65
C SER A 228 6.70 -8.78 5.74
N SER A 229 7.33 -9.80 6.33
CA SER A 229 7.76 -10.99 5.60
C SER A 229 6.60 -11.96 5.33
N VAL A 230 6.59 -12.54 4.13
CA VAL A 230 5.90 -13.81 3.85
C VAL A 230 6.97 -14.88 3.93
N CYS A 231 7.29 -15.31 5.14
CA CYS A 231 7.96 -16.59 5.25
C CYS A 231 6.98 -17.67 4.79
N SER A 232 6.99 -18.03 3.49
CA SER A 232 6.41 -19.29 3.05
C SER A 232 7.16 -20.38 3.81
N GLU A 233 6.47 -21.00 4.78
CA GLU A 233 6.97 -22.10 5.63
C GLU A 233 8.12 -21.80 6.60
N ALA A 234 8.37 -20.55 7.04
CA ALA A 234 9.22 -20.40 8.24
C ALA A 234 8.37 -20.63 9.49
N VAL A 235 8.55 -21.81 10.09
CA VAL A 235 8.25 -22.01 11.50
C VAL A 235 9.20 -21.11 12.29
N MET A 236 8.73 -19.94 12.71
CA MET A 236 9.50 -19.11 13.63
C MET A 236 9.33 -19.69 15.04
N LYS A 237 10.44 -20.17 15.61
CA LYS A 237 10.52 -20.59 17.01
C LYS A 237 11.23 -19.52 17.83
N PHE A 238 10.56 -19.04 18.88
CA PHE A 238 11.19 -18.26 19.94
C PHE A 238 10.96 -19.01 21.26
N GLY A 239 11.99 -19.71 21.76
CA GLY A 239 11.81 -20.69 22.84
C GLY A 239 10.81 -21.78 22.45
N ASP A 240 9.81 -22.01 23.30
CA ASP A 240 8.74 -22.99 23.07
C ASP A 240 7.57 -22.45 22.24
N ILE A 241 7.59 -21.17 21.86
CA ILE A 241 6.50 -20.53 21.11
C ILE A 241 6.73 -20.74 19.61
N LYS A 242 5.71 -21.32 18.96
CA LYS A 242 5.67 -21.52 17.50
C LYS A 242 4.71 -20.52 16.86
N LEU A 243 5.23 -19.63 16.01
CA LEU A 243 4.44 -18.69 15.21
C LEU A 243 4.36 -19.20 13.77
N LEU A 244 3.12 -19.41 13.29
CA LEU A 244 2.82 -19.78 11.90
C LEU A 244 2.08 -18.62 11.25
N LEU A 245 2.65 -18.08 10.17
CA LEU A 245 2.01 -17.10 9.32
C LEU A 245 1.88 -17.71 7.91
N ASP A 246 0.79 -18.42 7.65
CA ASP A 246 0.47 -18.94 6.32
C ASP A 246 -0.49 -17.98 5.62
N TRP A 247 0.00 -17.34 4.55
CA TRP A 247 -0.71 -16.33 3.78
C TRP A 247 -1.30 -16.86 2.47
N SER A 248 -1.04 -18.13 2.13
CA SER A 248 -1.32 -18.68 0.78
C SER A 248 -2.70 -19.32 0.62
N TRP A 249 -3.57 -19.30 1.64
CA TRP A 249 -4.82 -20.10 1.66
C TRP A 249 -6.11 -19.32 1.98
N ASN A 250 -6.17 -18.00 1.80
CA ASN A 250 -7.38 -17.20 2.12
C ASN A 250 -8.50 -17.40 1.08
N THR A 251 -9.15 -18.56 1.14
CA THR A 251 -10.21 -18.98 0.22
C THR A 251 -11.60 -18.50 0.65
N THR A 252 -11.81 -18.22 1.94
CA THR A 252 -13.11 -17.79 2.46
C THR A 252 -13.18 -16.28 2.72
N GLU A 253 -14.41 -15.73 2.73
CA GLU A 253 -14.66 -14.31 3.06
C GLU A 253 -14.22 -13.97 4.49
N LYS A 254 -14.40 -14.91 5.43
CA LYS A 254 -13.97 -14.77 6.82
C LYS A 254 -12.45 -14.61 6.93
N ASP A 255 -11.69 -15.38 6.14
CA ASP A 255 -10.23 -15.33 6.16
C ASP A 255 -9.71 -14.01 5.59
N ARG A 256 -10.32 -13.52 4.50
CA ARG A 256 -9.99 -12.21 3.90
C ARG A 256 -10.29 -11.06 4.84
N LEU A 257 -11.42 -11.10 5.56
CA LEU A 257 -11.77 -10.09 6.57
C LEU A 257 -10.79 -10.10 7.75
N LYS A 258 -10.38 -11.30 8.19
CA LYS A 258 -9.35 -11.47 9.22
C LYS A 258 -8.02 -10.88 8.77
N GLU A 259 -7.60 -11.16 7.55
CA GLU A 259 -6.37 -10.63 6.94
C GLU A 259 -6.40 -9.10 6.81
N ALA A 260 -7.50 -8.55 6.28
CA ALA A 260 -7.70 -7.09 6.20
C ALA A 260 -7.68 -6.41 7.57
N ALA A 261 -8.14 -7.09 8.64
CA ALA A 261 -7.99 -6.60 10.00
C ALA A 261 -6.54 -6.59 10.48
N VAL A 262 -5.75 -7.63 10.14
CA VAL A 262 -4.31 -7.68 10.43
C VAL A 262 -3.58 -6.55 9.73
N TYR A 263 -3.79 -6.31 8.44
CA TYR A 263 -3.15 -5.19 7.73
C TYR A 263 -3.49 -3.84 8.34
N ARG A 264 -4.73 -3.64 8.81
CA ARG A 264 -5.11 -2.41 9.53
C ARG A 264 -4.36 -2.26 10.84
N HIS A 265 -4.24 -3.33 11.61
CA HIS A 265 -3.49 -3.31 12.87
C HIS A 265 -1.99 -3.06 12.62
N VAL A 266 -1.40 -3.75 11.64
CA VAL A 266 -0.01 -3.55 11.22
C VAL A 266 0.21 -2.11 10.77
N TRP A 267 -0.65 -1.56 9.91
CA TRP A 267 -0.55 -0.17 9.47
C TRP A 267 -0.64 0.82 10.63
N SER A 268 -1.62 0.65 11.52
CA SER A 268 -1.74 1.48 12.73
C SER A 268 -0.51 1.38 13.62
N ARG A 269 0.08 0.19 13.76
CA ARG A 269 1.29 -0.02 14.55
C ARG A 269 2.51 0.61 13.90
N ILE A 270 2.63 0.52 12.57
CA ILE A 270 3.67 1.23 11.80
C ILE A 270 3.54 2.73 12.03
N GLN A 271 2.34 3.31 11.89
CA GLN A 271 2.13 4.73 12.14
C GLN A 271 2.54 5.12 13.57
N GLN A 272 2.19 4.29 14.56
CA GLN A 272 2.59 4.52 15.94
C GLN A 272 4.11 4.42 16.13
N MET A 273 4.76 3.38 15.60
CA MET A 273 6.22 3.21 15.70
C MET A 273 6.96 4.36 15.02
N LEU A 274 6.48 4.82 13.87
CA LEU A 274 7.02 6.01 13.22
C LEU A 274 6.84 7.23 14.13
N THR A 275 5.66 7.44 14.72
CA THR A 275 5.42 8.57 15.64
C THR A 275 6.29 8.51 16.90
N ASP A 276 6.50 7.32 17.45
CA ASP A 276 7.22 7.12 18.72
C ASP A 276 8.74 7.21 18.54
N HIS A 277 9.26 6.92 17.35
CA HIS A 277 10.70 6.75 17.12
C HIS A 277 11.28 7.64 16.00
N PHE A 278 10.47 8.30 15.16
CA PHE A 278 10.92 9.08 14.00
C PHE A 278 10.28 10.46 13.88
#